data_AF-A0A4Q2LK56-F1
#
_entry.id   AF-A0A4Q2LK56-F1
#
_cell.length_a   1.000
_cell.length_b   1.000
_cell.length_c   1.000
_cell.angle_alpha   90.00
_cell.angle_beta   90.00
_cell.angle_gamma   90.00
#
_symmetry.space_group_name_H-M   'P 1'
#
loop_
_entity.id
_entity.type
_entity.pdbx_description
1 polymer ?
#
loop_
_entity_poly.entity_id
_entity_poly.type
_entity_poly.pdbx_seq_one_letter_code
_entity_poly.pdbx_strand_id
1 'polypeptide(L)'
;MNIAEMYEKVKEIYEANEDKYYFIGLRFEDKEREIGEVCEYSRHNADRDDERDFPEFGSEEYDDLPELNGTSAWNMDPNSYGRVYSPGFGSRISAWHLERTCEKLFVTDHCYVIAGEICGSHEDPDANEILIKEAIVIAKIF
;
A
#
# COMPACT_ATOMS: atom_id res chain seq x y z
N MET A 1 -11.46 -1.96 13.01
CA MET A 1 -11.63 -0.83 12.06
C MET A 1 -12.41 -1.34 10.85
N ASN A 2 -13.43 -0.61 10.41
CA ASN A 2 -14.10 -0.86 9.12
C ASN A 2 -13.44 -0.06 8.00
N ILE A 3 -13.80 -0.35 6.74
CA ILE A 3 -13.19 0.33 5.60
C ILE A 3 -13.43 1.84 5.62
N ALA A 4 -14.64 2.30 5.99
CA ALA A 4 -14.93 3.73 6.04
C ALA A 4 -14.04 4.46 7.06
N GLU A 5 -13.88 3.90 8.26
CA GLU A 5 -12.99 4.41 9.29
C GLU A 5 -11.53 4.44 8.82
N MET A 6 -11.09 3.39 8.12
CA MET A 6 -9.76 3.32 7.52
C MET A 6 -9.56 4.44 6.51
N TYR A 7 -10.54 4.68 5.63
CA TYR A 7 -10.43 5.70 4.59
C TYR A 7 -10.39 7.11 5.14
N GLU A 8 -11.26 7.45 6.10
CA GLU A 8 -11.23 8.77 6.72
C GLU A 8 -9.88 8.99 7.41
N LYS A 9 -9.38 8.00 8.16
CA LYS A 9 -8.07 8.09 8.83
C LYS A 9 -6.92 8.26 7.84
N VAL A 10 -6.89 7.46 6.78
CA VAL A 10 -5.83 7.51 5.75
C VAL A 10 -5.87 8.84 4.98
N LYS A 11 -7.06 9.37 4.72
CA LYS A 11 -7.25 10.68 4.09
C LYS A 11 -6.76 11.83 4.98
N GLU A 12 -7.11 11.82 6.27
CA GLU A 12 -6.59 12.83 7.22
C GLU A 12 -5.06 12.79 7.30
N ILE A 13 -4.46 11.60 7.27
CA ILE A 13 -3.00 11.42 7.25
C ILE A 13 -2.40 11.97 5.96
N TYR A 14 -3.03 11.71 4.80
CA TYR A 14 -2.60 12.28 3.52
C TYR A 14 -2.59 13.81 3.57
N GLU A 15 -3.73 14.43 3.89
CA GLU A 15 -3.89 15.89 3.93
C GLU A 15 -2.90 16.55 4.92
N ALA A 16 -2.57 15.88 6.03
CA ALA A 16 -1.59 16.38 6.99
C ALA A 16 -0.11 16.27 6.53
N ASN A 17 0.15 15.59 5.42
CA ASN A 17 1.51 15.28 4.95
C ASN A 17 1.74 15.56 3.45
N GLU A 18 0.72 15.94 2.68
CA GLU A 18 0.84 16.23 1.24
C GLU A 18 1.84 17.35 0.91
N ASP A 19 2.05 18.30 1.84
CA ASP A 19 3.05 19.36 1.71
C ASP A 19 4.47 18.92 2.13
N LYS A 20 4.62 17.74 2.75
CA LYS A 20 5.89 17.25 3.31
C LYS A 20 6.58 16.21 2.44
N TYR A 21 5.80 15.42 1.70
CA TYR A 21 6.30 14.33 0.89
C TYR A 21 5.68 14.40 -0.50
N TYR A 22 6.49 14.11 -1.51
CA TYR A 22 6.00 14.11 -2.89
C TYR A 22 5.15 12.87 -3.21
N PHE A 23 5.48 11.71 -2.63
CA PHE A 23 4.74 10.46 -2.82
C PHE A 23 4.26 9.93 -1.48
N ILE A 24 2.96 9.58 -1.42
CA ILE A 24 2.32 8.97 -0.25
C ILE A 24 1.54 7.76 -0.75
N GLY A 25 1.68 6.63 -0.08
CA GLY A 25 1.01 5.40 -0.45
C GLY A 25 0.54 4.58 0.75
N LEU A 26 -0.47 3.75 0.50
CA LEU A 26 -1.01 2.79 1.46
C LEU A 26 -0.38 1.43 1.21
N ARG A 27 0.24 0.85 2.24
CA ARG A 27 0.94 -0.44 2.17
C ARG A 27 0.26 -1.44 3.08
N PHE A 28 -0.02 -2.61 2.53
CA PHE A 28 -0.50 -3.77 3.29
C PHE A 28 0.61 -4.82 3.30
N GLU A 29 0.93 -5.36 4.47
CA GLU A 29 1.95 -6.40 4.62
C GLU A 29 1.76 -7.16 5.95
N ASP A 30 2.52 -8.24 6.12
CA ASP A 30 2.52 -9.05 7.35
C ASP A 30 3.69 -8.74 8.28
N LYS A 31 4.63 -7.90 7.82
CA LYS A 31 5.77 -7.46 8.63
C LYS A 31 5.35 -6.30 9.54
N GLU A 32 5.55 -6.46 10.85
CA GLU A 32 5.42 -5.38 11.80
C GLU A 32 6.50 -4.30 11.58
N ARG A 33 6.08 -3.04 11.45
CA ARG A 33 6.98 -1.88 11.28
C ARG A 33 6.75 -0.80 12.31
N GLU A 34 7.75 0.05 12.54
CA GLU A 34 7.67 1.24 13.39
C GLU A 34 7.51 2.55 12.61
N ILE A 35 6.87 3.56 13.23
CA ILE A 35 6.80 4.90 12.63
C ILE A 35 8.21 5.49 12.55
N GLY A 36 8.59 5.99 11.38
CA GLY A 36 9.93 6.48 11.07
C GLY A 36 10.87 5.40 10.51
N GLU A 37 10.46 4.14 10.46
CA GLU A 37 11.21 3.07 9.83
C GLU A 37 11.28 3.25 8.31
N VAL A 38 12.45 2.99 7.72
CA VAL A 38 12.63 2.94 6.26
C VAL A 38 12.29 1.53 5.78
N CYS A 39 11.35 1.43 4.84
CA CYS A 39 10.92 0.17 4.26
C CYS A 39 11.98 -0.41 3.30
N GLU A 40 12.10 -1.74 3.33
CA GLU A 40 12.83 -2.47 2.30
C GLU A 40 12.09 -2.44 0.95
N TYR A 41 12.83 -2.68 -0.12
CA TYR A 41 12.23 -2.82 -1.43
C TYR A 41 11.34 -4.07 -1.49
N SER A 42 10.23 -3.95 -2.20
CA SER A 42 9.26 -5.04 -2.28
C SER A 42 9.71 -6.11 -3.25
N ARG A 43 9.38 -7.36 -2.95
CA ARG A 43 9.58 -8.48 -3.86
C ARG A 43 8.55 -8.43 -4.99
N HIS A 44 8.94 -8.95 -6.14
CA HIS A 44 8.15 -8.95 -7.36
C HIS A 44 7.85 -10.38 -7.79
N ASN A 45 6.58 -10.67 -8.04
CA ASN A 45 6.14 -11.93 -8.61
C ASN A 45 5.43 -11.67 -9.95
N ALA A 46 6.20 -11.52 -11.03
CA ALA A 46 5.67 -11.21 -12.37
C ALA A 46 4.79 -12.35 -12.93
N ASP A 47 5.07 -13.58 -12.53
CA ASP A 47 4.41 -14.80 -13.03
C ASP A 47 3.13 -15.15 -12.24
N ARG A 48 2.66 -14.25 -11.36
CA ARG A 48 1.46 -14.46 -10.53
C ARG A 48 0.18 -14.48 -11.37
N ASP A 49 -0.69 -15.47 -11.12
CA ASP A 49 -2.03 -15.53 -11.73
C ASP A 49 -3.03 -14.59 -11.02
N ASP A 50 -2.80 -14.30 -9.73
CA ASP A 50 -3.59 -13.41 -8.89
C ASP A 50 -2.65 -12.45 -8.14
N GLU A 51 -3.06 -11.20 -7.92
CA GLU A 51 -2.27 -10.17 -7.23
C GLU A 51 -1.90 -10.54 -5.78
N ARG A 52 -2.64 -11.50 -5.20
CA ARG A 52 -2.41 -12.03 -3.84
C ARG A 52 -1.60 -13.32 -3.84
N ASP A 53 -1.19 -13.81 -5.01
CA ASP A 53 -0.44 -15.06 -5.15
C ASP A 53 1.05 -14.79 -4.91
N PHE A 54 1.41 -14.76 -3.62
CA PHE A 54 2.78 -14.64 -3.15
C PHE A 54 3.14 -15.84 -2.25
N PRO A 55 4.40 -16.31 -2.30
CA PRO A 55 4.90 -17.26 -1.31
C PRO A 55 4.82 -16.68 0.11
N GLU A 56 4.85 -17.55 1.12
CA GLU A 56 4.84 -17.15 2.53
C GLU A 56 6.00 -16.19 2.84
N PHE A 57 5.71 -15.08 3.51
CA PHE A 57 6.71 -14.08 3.85
C PHE A 57 7.84 -14.70 4.70
N GLY A 58 9.09 -14.50 4.28
CA GLY A 58 10.28 -15.07 4.94
C GLY A 58 10.56 -16.54 4.60
N SER A 59 9.85 -17.12 3.62
CA SER A 59 10.25 -18.37 3.00
C SER A 59 11.42 -18.17 2.03
N GLU A 60 12.20 -19.24 1.79
CA GLU A 60 13.30 -19.22 0.80
C GLU A 60 12.80 -18.83 -0.60
N GLU A 61 11.61 -19.31 -0.98
CA GLU A 61 10.96 -18.95 -2.25
C GLU A 61 10.65 -17.45 -2.35
N TYR A 62 10.16 -16.84 -1.27
CA TYR A 62 9.91 -15.40 -1.21
C TYR A 62 11.22 -14.60 -1.32
N ASP A 63 12.27 -15.03 -0.62
CA ASP A 63 13.56 -14.35 -0.58
C ASP A 63 14.31 -14.43 -1.92
N ASP A 64 14.04 -15.46 -2.72
CA ASP A 64 14.57 -15.64 -4.07
C ASP A 64 13.83 -14.83 -5.14
N LEU A 65 12.68 -14.23 -4.83
CA LEU A 65 11.95 -13.38 -5.77
C LEU A 65 12.76 -12.11 -6.12
N PRO A 66 12.69 -11.63 -7.36
CA PRO A 66 13.29 -10.36 -7.76
C PRO A 66 12.82 -9.19 -6.89
N GLU A 67 13.71 -8.26 -6.61
CA GLU A 67 13.36 -7.02 -5.91
C GLU A 67 12.92 -5.93 -6.89
N LEU A 68 11.89 -5.20 -6.52
CA LEU A 68 11.46 -3.98 -7.19
C LEU A 68 12.41 -2.82 -6.89
N ASN A 69 12.36 -1.79 -7.72
CA ASN A 69 13.13 -0.57 -7.53
C ASN A 69 12.44 0.40 -6.56
N GLY A 70 11.98 -0.10 -5.41
CA GLY A 70 11.26 0.66 -4.39
C GLY A 70 10.32 -0.20 -3.54
N THR A 71 9.70 0.43 -2.55
CA THR A 71 8.65 -0.16 -1.74
C THR A 71 7.31 0.00 -2.45
N SER A 72 6.64 -1.11 -2.76
CA SER A 72 5.32 -1.10 -3.38
C SER A 72 4.25 -0.61 -2.39
N ALA A 73 3.38 0.28 -2.89
CA ALA A 73 2.24 0.83 -2.19
C ALA A 73 1.15 1.25 -3.18
N TRP A 74 -0.08 1.34 -2.68
CA TRP A 74 -1.20 1.94 -3.40
C TRP A 74 -1.11 3.46 -3.33
N ASN A 75 -1.03 4.13 -4.48
CA ASN A 75 -0.88 5.59 -4.55
C ASN A 75 -2.09 6.31 -3.94
N MET A 76 -1.84 7.23 -3.00
CA MET A 76 -2.87 8.01 -2.30
C MET A 76 -3.22 9.36 -2.93
N ASP A 77 -2.54 9.80 -4.00
CA ASP A 77 -2.79 11.11 -4.61
C ASP A 77 -4.22 11.23 -5.17
N PRO A 78 -5.05 12.15 -4.64
CA PRO A 78 -6.43 12.33 -5.08
C PRO A 78 -6.54 12.85 -6.52
N ASN A 79 -5.48 13.48 -7.07
CA ASN A 79 -5.46 13.92 -8.47
C ASN A 79 -5.30 12.75 -9.44
N SER A 80 -4.71 11.65 -8.97
CA SER A 80 -4.56 10.42 -9.76
C SER A 80 -5.89 9.66 -9.93
N TYR A 81 -6.89 9.87 -9.04
CA TYR A 81 -8.12 9.05 -8.99
C TYR A 81 -9.45 9.80 -9.00
N GLY A 82 -9.42 11.14 -8.92
CA GLY A 82 -10.62 11.91 -8.61
C GLY A 82 -11.01 11.76 -7.13
N ARG A 83 -12.01 12.54 -6.68
CA ARG A 83 -12.32 12.77 -5.25
C ARG A 83 -12.80 11.54 -4.45
N VAL A 84 -12.76 10.33 -5.00
CA VAL A 84 -13.17 9.09 -4.34
C VAL A 84 -11.99 8.13 -4.36
N TYR A 85 -11.18 8.17 -3.31
CA TYR A 85 -10.07 7.26 -3.09
C TYR A 85 -10.60 5.87 -2.71
N SER A 86 -10.14 4.80 -3.38
CA SER A 86 -10.59 3.42 -3.12
C SER A 86 -9.45 2.41 -3.41
N PRO A 87 -8.35 2.44 -2.61
CA PRO A 87 -7.21 1.54 -2.78
C PRO A 87 -7.66 0.07 -2.66
N GLY A 88 -7.22 -0.75 -3.61
CA GLY A 88 -7.53 -2.18 -3.68
C GLY A 88 -8.96 -2.56 -4.13
N PHE A 89 -9.82 -1.61 -4.52
CA PHE A 89 -11.23 -1.93 -4.84
C PHE A 89 -11.75 -1.42 -6.20
N GLY A 90 -10.92 -0.69 -6.95
CA GLY A 90 -11.36 -0.04 -8.19
C GLY A 90 -12.53 0.93 -7.96
N SER A 91 -13.12 1.43 -9.05
CA SER A 91 -14.17 2.46 -9.04
C SER A 91 -15.55 2.00 -8.53
N ARG A 92 -15.67 0.83 -7.88
CA ARG A 92 -16.95 0.21 -7.52
C ARG A 92 -16.98 -0.39 -6.11
N ILE A 93 -16.60 0.39 -5.10
CA ILE A 93 -17.01 0.09 -3.72
C ILE A 93 -18.52 0.34 -3.62
N SER A 94 -19.31 -0.73 -3.51
CA SER A 94 -20.71 -0.59 -3.09
C SER A 94 -20.75 -0.21 -1.61
N ALA A 95 -21.78 0.53 -1.17
CA ALA A 95 -21.95 0.93 0.24
C ALA A 95 -21.87 -0.25 1.23
N TRP A 96 -22.20 -1.47 0.78
CA TRP A 96 -22.07 -2.72 1.54
C TRP A 96 -20.63 -3.10 1.89
N HIS A 97 -19.63 -2.69 1.11
CA HIS A 97 -18.23 -2.96 1.40
C HIS A 97 -17.72 -2.05 2.54
N LEU A 98 -18.20 -0.81 2.64
CA LEU A 98 -17.72 0.18 3.61
C LEU A 98 -17.89 -0.26 5.08
N GLU A 99 -18.93 -1.05 5.37
CA GLU A 99 -19.22 -1.56 6.71
C GLU A 99 -18.44 -2.83 7.08
N ARG A 100 -17.72 -3.45 6.11
CA ARG A 100 -16.89 -4.63 6.39
C ARG A 100 -15.64 -4.24 7.17
N THR A 101 -15.22 -5.13 8.06
CA THR A 101 -13.96 -4.99 8.80
C THR A 101 -12.77 -5.22 7.87
N CYS A 102 -11.70 -4.45 8.04
CA CYS A 102 -10.48 -4.54 7.22
C CYS A 102 -9.90 -5.97 7.21
N GLU A 103 -9.92 -6.64 8.37
CA GLU A 103 -9.49 -8.04 8.57
C GLU A 103 -10.18 -9.06 7.65
N LYS A 104 -11.40 -8.77 7.17
CA LYS A 104 -12.17 -9.69 6.31
C LYS A 104 -11.92 -9.47 4.81
N LEU A 105 -11.08 -8.52 4.46
CA LEU A 105 -10.91 -8.04 3.10
C LEU A 105 -9.46 -7.98 2.69
N PHE A 106 -8.60 -7.52 3.58
CA PHE A 106 -7.16 -7.57 3.39
C PHE A 106 -6.65 -8.86 4.03
N VAL A 107 -5.95 -9.67 3.25
CA VAL A 107 -5.32 -10.92 3.72
C VAL A 107 -3.94 -10.58 4.27
N THR A 108 -3.88 -9.61 5.20
CA THR A 108 -2.64 -9.15 5.81
C THR A 108 -2.87 -8.71 7.24
N ASP A 109 -1.82 -8.78 8.05
CA ASP A 109 -1.88 -8.41 9.48
C ASP A 109 -1.78 -6.90 9.71
N HIS A 110 -1.11 -6.16 8.82
CA HIS A 110 -0.80 -4.75 9.03
C HIS A 110 -1.10 -3.84 7.84
N CYS A 111 -1.47 -2.60 8.15
CA CYS A 111 -1.64 -1.53 7.17
C CYS A 111 -0.92 -0.25 7.60
N TYR A 112 -0.08 0.27 6.71
CA TYR A 112 0.76 1.44 6.93
C TYR A 112 0.52 2.52 5.89
N VAL A 113 0.70 3.78 6.29
CA VAL A 113 0.94 4.85 5.32
C VAL A 113 2.45 5.05 5.23
N ILE A 114 2.98 4.93 4.02
CA ILE A 114 4.39 5.16 3.71
C ILE A 114 4.55 6.36 2.79
N ALA A 115 5.67 7.06 2.90
CA ALA A 115 5.92 8.25 2.09
C ALA A 115 7.39 8.41 1.71
N GLY A 116 7.67 9.20 0.68
CA GLY A 116 9.03 9.51 0.25
C GLY A 116 9.08 10.52 -0.89
N GLU A 117 10.30 10.86 -1.31
CA GLU A 117 10.55 11.90 -2.31
C GLU A 117 10.79 11.35 -3.72
N ILE A 118 11.13 10.06 -3.83
CA ILE A 118 11.61 9.47 -5.07
C ILE A 118 10.72 8.29 -5.44
N CYS A 119 10.15 8.33 -6.64
CA CYS A 119 9.41 7.21 -7.21
C CYS A 119 10.35 6.26 -7.97
N GLY A 120 10.15 4.96 -7.76
CA GLY A 120 10.70 3.88 -8.54
C GLY A 120 9.87 3.59 -9.80
N SER A 121 10.21 2.49 -10.46
CA SER A 121 9.48 2.03 -11.64
C SER A 121 9.75 0.54 -11.88
N HIS A 122 8.79 -0.15 -12.49
CA HIS A 122 8.93 -1.48 -13.09
C HIS A 122 8.03 -1.58 -14.34
N GLU A 123 8.16 -2.68 -15.08
CA GLU A 123 7.58 -2.80 -16.43
C GLU A 123 6.09 -3.15 -16.44
N ASP A 124 5.58 -3.67 -15.32
CA ASP A 124 4.26 -4.26 -15.16
C ASP A 124 3.56 -3.82 -13.86
N PRO A 125 3.40 -2.50 -13.61
CA PRO A 125 2.71 -2.00 -12.42
C PRO A 125 1.26 -2.44 -12.38
N ASP A 126 0.82 -2.88 -11.19
CA ASP A 126 -0.60 -3.04 -10.93
C ASP A 126 -1.30 -1.67 -11.06
N ALA A 127 -2.60 -1.70 -11.32
CA ALA A 127 -3.37 -0.47 -11.39
C ALA A 127 -3.19 0.29 -10.07
N ASN A 128 -2.70 1.53 -10.15
CA ASN A 128 -2.51 2.42 -8.99
C ASN A 128 -1.34 2.10 -8.07
N GLU A 129 -0.53 1.12 -8.43
CA GLU A 129 0.72 0.84 -7.75
C GLU A 129 1.71 1.99 -7.97
N ILE A 130 2.41 2.37 -6.89
CA ILE A 130 3.61 3.19 -6.93
C ILE A 130 4.72 2.48 -6.18
N LEU A 131 5.94 2.67 -6.67
CA LEU A 131 7.15 2.27 -5.94
C LEU A 131 7.76 3.49 -5.30
N ILE A 132 7.93 3.51 -3.99
CA ILE A 132 8.56 4.63 -3.27
C ILE A 132 9.96 4.18 -2.83
N LYS A 133 11.00 4.89 -3.25
CA LYS A 133 12.38 4.62 -2.80
C LYS A 133 12.61 5.25 -1.43
N GLU A 134 13.36 4.55 -0.58
CA GLU A 134 13.63 4.97 0.80
C GLU A 134 12.33 5.35 1.54
N ALA A 135 11.25 4.59 1.28
CA ALA A 135 9.93 4.90 1.81
C ALA A 135 9.96 4.83 3.34
N ILE A 136 9.41 5.84 4.00
CA ILE A 136 9.35 5.93 5.46
C ILE A 136 7.93 5.65 5.91
N VAL A 137 7.76 4.83 6.95
CA VAL A 137 6.47 4.64 7.61
C VAL A 137 6.08 5.92 8.36
N ILE A 138 5.01 6.58 7.92
CA ILE A 138 4.52 7.81 8.55
C ILE A 138 3.30 7.60 9.44
N ALA A 139 2.59 6.47 9.30
CA ALA A 139 1.50 6.10 10.19
C ALA A 139 1.23 4.59 10.20
N LYS A 140 0.75 4.09 11.35
CA LYS A 140 0.15 2.75 11.49
C LYS A 140 -1.38 2.86 11.52
N ILE A 141 -2.05 2.06 10.69
CA ILE A 141 -3.50 2.08 10.55
C ILE A 141 -4.13 1.01 11.43
N PHE A 142 -3.74 -0.25 11.23
CA PHE A 142 -4.01 -1.42 12.07
C PHE A 142 -2.83 -2.40 11.98
#